data_AF-A0A2K6QZU8-F1
#
_entry.id   AF-A0A2K6QZU8-F1
#
_cell.length_a   1.000
_cell.length_b   1.000
_cell.length_c   1.000
_cell.angle_alpha   90.00
_cell.angle_beta   90.00
_cell.angle_gamma   90.00
#
_symmetry.space_group_name_H-M   'P 1'
#
loop_
_entity.id
_entity.type
_entity.pdbx_description
1 polymer ?
#
loop_
_entity_poly.entity_id
_entity_poly.type
_entity_poly.pdbx_seq_one_letter_code
_entity_poly.pdbx_strand_id
1 'polypeptide(L)'
;TALHKMEDFTFDGTKRLSVDYVKGILQPTVTCDIWDEIWNFQAKPDDLLISTYPKAGTTWTQELVELIQNEGDVEKSKEAPTHQRFPFLEWKIPSLGSVCWGSWHEHVKGWWEAKDKHRILYLFYEDMKKNPKHEVQKLTEFIEKKLDDKVLDKIVHYTSFDVMKQNPMANYSSIPAEIMDHSISPFMRKGAVGDWKKHFTVAQNERFDEDYKKKMADTRLTFHFQF
;
A
#
# COMPACT_ATOMS: atom_id res chain seq x y z
N THR A 1 -2.84 3.15 -24.34
CA THR A 1 -2.35 2.88 -22.98
C THR A 1 -3.16 1.75 -22.38
N ALA A 2 -2.59 0.96 -21.47
CA ALA A 2 -3.29 -0.13 -20.77
C ALA A 2 -4.65 0.29 -20.15
N LEU A 3 -4.88 1.58 -19.96
CA LEU A 3 -6.13 2.23 -19.54
C LEU A 3 -7.36 2.00 -20.45
N HIS A 4 -7.20 1.82 -21.78
CA HIS A 4 -8.35 1.75 -22.70
C HIS A 4 -9.10 0.39 -22.73
N LYS A 5 -8.54 -0.67 -22.13
CA LYS A 5 -9.18 -2.00 -22.11
C LYS A 5 -10.20 -2.18 -20.96
N MET A 6 -10.60 -1.09 -20.27
CA MET A 6 -11.54 -1.14 -19.14
C MET A 6 -13.01 -0.98 -19.53
N GLU A 7 -13.32 -0.46 -20.72
CA GLU A 7 -14.72 -0.24 -21.13
C GLU A 7 -15.49 -1.56 -21.32
N ASP A 8 -14.78 -2.67 -21.58
CA ASP A 8 -15.38 -3.97 -21.89
C ASP A 8 -15.40 -4.97 -20.72
N PHE A 9 -14.83 -4.63 -19.56
CA PHE A 9 -14.74 -5.56 -18.43
C PHE A 9 -16.02 -5.52 -17.59
N THR A 10 -16.91 -6.51 -17.79
CA THR A 10 -18.11 -6.70 -16.96
C THR A 10 -17.80 -7.67 -15.81
N PHE A 11 -17.88 -7.17 -14.57
CA PHE A 11 -17.74 -7.98 -13.35
C PHE A 11 -19.11 -8.22 -12.74
N ASP A 12 -19.53 -9.49 -12.64
CA ASP A 12 -20.88 -9.86 -12.19
C ASP A 12 -21.06 -9.84 -10.65
N GLY A 13 -20.04 -9.46 -9.89
CA GLY A 13 -20.10 -9.37 -8.42
C GLY A 13 -20.19 -10.71 -7.68
N THR A 14 -20.35 -11.83 -8.39
CA THR A 14 -20.59 -13.15 -7.79
C THR A 14 -19.43 -14.14 -7.94
N LYS A 15 -18.51 -13.89 -8.88
CA LYS A 15 -17.34 -14.74 -9.13
C LYS A 15 -16.04 -14.09 -8.65
N ARG A 16 -15.29 -14.84 -7.85
CA ARG A 16 -13.87 -14.54 -7.60
C ARG A 16 -13.12 -14.57 -8.94
N LEU A 17 -12.28 -13.56 -9.18
CA LEU A 17 -11.39 -13.58 -10.35
C LEU A 17 -10.44 -14.77 -10.28
N SER A 18 -10.09 -15.29 -11.45
CA SER A 18 -9.04 -16.29 -11.57
C SER A 18 -7.67 -15.67 -11.28
N VAL A 19 -6.77 -16.50 -10.77
CA VAL A 19 -5.37 -16.16 -10.50
C VAL A 19 -4.47 -17.10 -11.28
N ASP A 20 -3.30 -16.61 -11.70
CA ASP A 20 -2.27 -17.40 -12.37
C ASP A 20 -0.87 -16.91 -11.95
N TYR A 21 0.18 -17.59 -12.41
CA TYR A 21 1.55 -17.31 -12.04
C TYR A 21 2.29 -16.52 -13.11
N VAL A 22 2.92 -15.43 -12.68
CA VAL A 22 3.94 -14.72 -13.46
C VAL A 22 5.26 -14.86 -12.75
N LYS A 23 6.26 -15.45 -13.43
CA LYS A 23 7.62 -15.65 -12.90
C LYS A 23 7.63 -16.29 -11.49
N GLY A 24 6.70 -17.21 -11.22
CA GLY A 24 6.58 -17.92 -9.94
C GLY A 24 5.80 -17.18 -8.85
N ILE A 25 5.23 -16.01 -9.14
CA ILE A 25 4.43 -15.21 -8.20
C ILE A 25 2.97 -15.25 -8.64
N LEU A 26 2.07 -15.56 -7.70
CA LEU A 26 0.63 -15.60 -7.95
C LEU A 26 0.09 -14.18 -8.15
N GLN A 27 -0.65 -13.96 -9.23
CA GLN A 27 -1.21 -12.68 -9.65
C GLN A 27 -2.65 -12.87 -10.14
N PRO A 28 -3.50 -11.83 -10.11
CA PRO A 28 -4.75 -11.86 -10.88
C PRO A 28 -4.46 -12.10 -12.36
N THR A 29 -5.29 -12.90 -13.04
CA THR A 29 -5.10 -13.21 -14.48
C THR A 29 -4.99 -11.96 -15.35
N VAL A 30 -5.78 -10.93 -15.05
CA VAL A 30 -5.70 -9.63 -15.76
C VAL A 30 -4.32 -8.96 -15.69
N THR A 31 -3.57 -9.17 -14.61
CA THR A 31 -2.18 -8.69 -14.47
C THR A 31 -1.22 -9.58 -15.24
N CYS A 32 -1.50 -10.89 -15.29
CA CYS A 32 -0.71 -11.86 -16.07
C CYS A 32 -0.77 -11.54 -17.57
N ASP A 33 -1.96 -11.24 -18.08
CA ASP A 33 -2.23 -11.01 -19.50
C ASP A 33 -1.50 -9.79 -20.08
N ILE A 34 -1.12 -8.84 -19.24
CA ILE A 34 -0.45 -7.59 -19.64
C ILE A 34 0.97 -7.48 -19.09
N TRP A 35 1.56 -8.59 -18.62
CA TRP A 35 2.85 -8.57 -17.93
C TRP A 35 3.96 -7.89 -18.76
N ASP A 36 4.01 -8.14 -20.07
CA ASP A 36 5.02 -7.52 -20.94
C ASP A 36 4.83 -5.99 -21.05
N GLU A 37 3.59 -5.48 -20.99
CA GLU A 37 3.33 -4.04 -20.96
C GLU A 37 3.84 -3.43 -19.64
N ILE A 38 3.60 -4.11 -18.52
CA ILE A 38 4.06 -3.69 -17.18
C ILE A 38 5.59 -3.70 -17.11
N TRP A 39 6.21 -4.79 -17.55
CA TRP A 39 7.66 -4.98 -17.50
C TRP A 39 8.41 -3.92 -18.34
N ASN A 40 7.83 -3.51 -19.47
CA ASN A 40 8.41 -2.51 -20.36
C ASN A 40 7.95 -1.08 -20.05
N PHE A 41 7.34 -0.82 -18.89
CA PHE A 41 6.96 0.53 -18.47
C PHE A 41 8.15 1.49 -18.51
N GLN A 42 7.96 2.64 -19.15
CA GLN A 42 8.99 3.67 -19.31
C GLN A 42 8.84 4.70 -18.18
N ALA A 43 9.60 4.50 -17.10
CA ALA A 43 9.67 5.45 -16.00
C ALA A 43 10.33 6.77 -16.44
N LYS A 44 9.95 7.86 -15.78
CA LYS A 44 10.57 9.17 -15.92
C LYS A 44 11.51 9.45 -14.73
N PRO A 45 12.53 10.31 -14.90
CA PRO A 45 13.47 10.63 -13.83
C PRO A 45 12.84 11.28 -12.59
N ASP A 46 11.68 11.93 -12.75
CA ASP A 46 10.92 12.61 -11.70
C ASP A 46 9.76 11.78 -11.13
N ASP A 47 9.59 10.53 -11.60
CA ASP A 47 8.59 9.63 -11.03
C ASP A 47 8.96 9.25 -9.59
N LEU A 48 7.96 9.22 -8.72
CA LEU A 48 8.06 8.66 -7.38
C LEU A 48 7.26 7.36 -7.30
N LEU A 49 7.92 6.29 -6.87
CA LEU A 49 7.28 4.98 -6.69
C LEU A 49 6.96 4.74 -5.22
N ILE A 50 5.71 4.39 -4.93
CA ILE A 50 5.29 3.83 -3.64
C ILE A 50 5.17 2.32 -3.80
N SER A 51 6.07 1.59 -3.13
CA SER A 51 6.11 0.13 -3.17
C SER A 51 5.80 -0.46 -1.80
N THR A 52 4.82 -1.36 -1.74
CA THR A 52 4.37 -1.98 -0.48
C THR A 52 3.90 -3.40 -0.72
N TYR A 53 4.20 -4.30 0.22
CA TYR A 53 3.43 -5.54 0.30
C TYR A 53 1.95 -5.20 0.63
N PRO A 54 0.97 -5.93 0.07
CA PRO A 54 -0.44 -5.63 0.29
C PRO A 54 -0.78 -5.43 1.77
N LYS A 55 -1.54 -4.36 2.04
CA LYS A 55 -2.02 -3.96 3.37
C LYS A 55 -0.96 -3.38 4.32
N ALA A 56 0.26 -3.09 3.85
CA ALA A 56 1.32 -2.46 4.67
C ALA A 56 1.21 -0.92 4.81
N GLY A 57 0.09 -0.30 4.42
CA GLY A 57 -0.13 1.15 4.55
C GLY A 57 0.02 1.96 3.26
N THR A 58 -0.21 1.33 2.10
CA THR A 58 -0.11 1.96 0.76
C THR A 58 -0.90 3.26 0.64
N THR A 59 -2.21 3.23 0.94
CA THR A 59 -3.09 4.41 0.85
C THR A 59 -2.67 5.53 1.78
N TRP A 60 -2.17 5.20 2.97
CA TRP A 60 -1.69 6.21 3.91
C TRP A 60 -0.44 6.90 3.39
N THR A 61 0.51 6.12 2.85
CA THR A 61 1.74 6.66 2.24
C THR A 61 1.43 7.48 0.99
N GLN A 62 0.46 7.05 0.17
CA GLN A 62 -0.03 7.80 -0.98
C GLN A 62 -0.57 9.19 -0.59
N GLU A 63 -1.45 9.28 0.42
CA GLU A 63 -1.95 10.58 0.89
C GLU A 63 -0.83 11.47 1.47
N LEU A 64 0.12 10.88 2.20
CA LEU A 64 1.28 11.62 2.72
C LEU A 64 2.11 12.23 1.58
N VAL A 65 2.46 11.41 0.60
CA VAL A 65 3.25 11.83 -0.57
C VAL A 65 2.52 12.90 -1.38
N GLU A 66 1.23 12.72 -1.66
CA GLU A 66 0.40 13.69 -2.39
C GLU A 66 0.42 15.06 -1.71
N LEU A 67 0.16 15.08 -0.40
CA LEU A 67 0.11 16.33 0.36
C LEU A 67 1.50 16.96 0.50
N ILE A 68 2.57 16.19 0.61
CA ILE A 68 3.94 16.72 0.60
C ILE A 68 4.27 17.37 -0.74
N GLN A 69 3.98 16.67 -1.85
CA GLN A 69 4.28 17.15 -3.20
C GLN A 69 3.51 18.46 -3.51
N ASN A 70 2.30 18.56 -2.98
CA ASN A 70 1.41 19.71 -3.11
C ASN A 70 1.50 20.71 -1.94
N GLU A 71 2.54 20.62 -1.10
CA GLU A 71 2.83 21.60 -0.04
C GLU A 71 1.67 21.82 0.94
N GLY A 72 0.93 20.75 1.23
CA GLY A 72 -0.22 20.72 2.13
C GLY A 72 -1.53 21.20 1.49
N ASP A 73 -1.61 21.32 0.17
CA ASP A 73 -2.87 21.61 -0.53
C ASP A 73 -3.80 20.40 -0.54
N VAL A 74 -4.79 20.45 0.35
CA VAL A 74 -5.77 19.38 0.57
C VAL A 74 -6.83 19.37 -0.54
N GLU A 75 -7.07 20.50 -1.20
CA GLU A 75 -8.12 20.55 -2.23
C GLU A 75 -7.67 19.77 -3.47
N LYS A 76 -6.38 19.85 -3.84
CA LYS A 76 -5.80 19.00 -4.88
C LYS A 76 -5.96 17.50 -4.59
N SER A 77 -5.74 17.10 -3.34
CA SER A 77 -5.88 15.69 -2.92
C SER A 77 -7.32 15.18 -2.97
N LYS A 78 -8.30 16.07 -3.13
CA LYS A 78 -9.73 15.74 -3.26
C LYS A 78 -10.26 15.76 -4.70
N GLU A 79 -9.45 16.17 -5.68
CA GLU A 79 -9.90 16.28 -7.08
C GLU A 79 -10.30 14.93 -7.68
N ALA A 80 -9.69 13.84 -7.22
CA ALA A 80 -10.03 12.48 -7.61
C ALA A 80 -9.74 11.47 -6.48
N PRO A 81 -10.37 10.28 -6.52
CA PRO A 81 -10.06 9.20 -5.58
C PRO A 81 -8.61 8.70 -5.69
N THR A 82 -8.06 8.13 -4.62
CA THR A 82 -6.66 7.64 -4.55
C THR A 82 -6.26 6.75 -5.73
N HIS A 83 -7.13 5.83 -6.16
CA HIS A 83 -6.82 4.90 -7.26
C HIS A 83 -6.69 5.57 -8.64
N GLN A 84 -7.19 6.80 -8.80
CA GLN A 84 -7.04 7.59 -10.01
C GLN A 84 -5.82 8.52 -9.94
N ARG A 85 -5.54 9.09 -8.76
CA ARG A 85 -4.36 9.92 -8.53
C ARG A 85 -3.06 9.11 -8.55
N PHE A 86 -3.11 7.89 -8.01
CA PHE A 86 -1.98 6.96 -7.97
C PHE A 86 -2.29 5.72 -8.82
N PRO A 87 -2.02 5.76 -10.12
CA PRO A 87 -2.17 4.58 -10.96
C PRO A 87 -1.14 3.53 -10.53
N PHE A 88 -1.64 2.34 -10.22
CA PHE A 88 -0.77 1.19 -10.00
C PHE A 88 -0.30 0.68 -11.35
N LEU A 89 0.97 0.26 -11.42
CA LEU A 89 1.53 -0.29 -12.66
C LEU A 89 0.81 -1.59 -13.04
N GLU A 90 0.38 -2.35 -12.03
CA GLU A 90 -0.14 -3.69 -12.14
C GLU A 90 -1.67 -3.83 -12.00
N TRP A 91 -2.39 -2.77 -11.58
CA TRP A 91 -3.77 -2.91 -11.11
C TRP A 91 -4.83 -2.63 -12.19
N LYS A 92 -5.58 -3.69 -12.53
CA LYS A 92 -6.94 -3.66 -13.09
C LYS A 92 -7.82 -4.54 -12.16
N ILE A 93 -8.96 -4.05 -11.67
CA ILE A 93 -9.71 -4.60 -10.49
C ILE A 93 -10.98 -5.40 -10.92
N PRO A 94 -11.59 -6.42 -10.21
CA PRO A 94 -11.29 -7.09 -8.90
C PRO A 94 -11.59 -8.60 -8.66
N SER A 95 -10.87 -9.12 -7.66
CA SER A 95 -11.35 -9.72 -6.39
C SER A 95 -10.41 -10.88 -6.04
N LEU A 96 -9.70 -10.78 -4.91
CA LEU A 96 -8.57 -11.67 -4.63
C LEU A 96 -8.95 -12.77 -3.64
N GLY A 97 -9.10 -13.98 -4.18
CA GLY A 97 -9.30 -15.22 -3.45
C GLY A 97 -8.05 -16.09 -3.39
N SER A 98 -6.91 -15.52 -3.00
CA SER A 98 -5.63 -16.16 -2.65
C SER A 98 -4.59 -15.06 -2.40
N VAL A 99 -3.51 -15.34 -1.65
CA VAL A 99 -2.47 -14.32 -1.36
C VAL A 99 -1.68 -14.03 -2.63
N CYS A 100 -2.11 -13.02 -3.38
CA CYS A 100 -1.38 -12.52 -4.54
C CYS A 100 -0.08 -11.83 -4.10
N TRP A 101 0.82 -11.59 -5.06
CA TRP A 101 2.13 -10.96 -4.86
C TRP A 101 3.15 -11.77 -4.05
N GLY A 102 2.83 -13.02 -3.69
CA GLY A 102 3.80 -14.00 -3.20
C GLY A 102 4.16 -13.88 -1.71
N SER A 103 5.40 -14.23 -1.37
CA SER A 103 5.85 -14.32 0.02
C SER A 103 6.13 -12.94 0.62
N TRP A 104 5.47 -12.62 1.73
CA TRP A 104 5.77 -11.42 2.53
C TRP A 104 7.24 -11.34 2.96
N HIS A 105 7.82 -12.45 3.44
CA HIS A 105 9.20 -12.50 3.95
C HIS A 105 10.21 -12.13 2.84
N GLU A 106 10.05 -12.71 1.66
CA GLU A 106 10.93 -12.44 0.52
C GLU A 106 10.73 -11.03 -0.02
N HIS A 107 9.48 -10.54 -0.03
CA HIS A 107 9.17 -9.17 -0.44
C HIS A 107 9.88 -8.15 0.44
N VAL A 108 9.75 -8.24 1.77
CA VAL A 108 10.36 -7.25 2.69
C VAL A 108 11.88 -7.35 2.72
N LYS A 109 12.45 -8.56 2.66
CA LYS A 109 13.91 -8.75 2.59
C LYS A 109 14.49 -8.19 1.29
N GLY A 110 13.86 -8.49 0.15
CA GLY A 110 14.32 -8.01 -1.15
C GLY A 110 14.38 -6.49 -1.22
N TRP A 111 13.33 -5.80 -0.77
CA TRP A 111 13.31 -4.33 -0.72
C TRP A 111 14.28 -3.76 0.33
N TRP A 112 14.49 -4.46 1.45
CA TRP A 112 15.44 -4.05 2.47
C TRP A 112 16.90 -4.12 1.99
N GLU A 113 17.24 -5.12 1.18
CA GLU A 113 18.56 -5.22 0.54
C GLU A 113 18.70 -4.22 -0.61
N ALA A 114 17.64 -4.02 -1.40
CA ALA A 114 17.64 -3.09 -2.53
C ALA A 114 17.91 -1.64 -2.10
N LYS A 115 17.48 -1.23 -0.90
CA LYS A 115 17.67 0.14 -0.41
C LYS A 115 19.15 0.54 -0.27
N ASP A 116 20.06 -0.43 -0.16
CA ASP A 116 21.50 -0.15 -0.04
C ASP A 116 22.13 0.14 -1.41
N LYS A 117 21.43 -0.16 -2.51
CA LYS A 117 21.91 0.00 -3.90
C LYS A 117 21.11 1.02 -4.70
N HIS A 118 19.89 1.35 -4.25
CA HIS A 118 18.96 2.21 -4.96
C HIS A 118 18.45 3.33 -4.04
N ARG A 119 17.96 4.42 -4.64
CA ARG A 119 17.36 5.54 -3.89
C ARG A 119 16.00 5.13 -3.32
N ILE A 120 16.01 4.52 -2.14
CA ILE A 120 14.80 4.00 -1.47
C ILE A 120 14.76 4.52 -0.04
N LEU A 121 13.66 5.17 0.33
CA LEU A 121 13.31 5.41 1.73
C LEU A 121 12.48 4.21 2.23
N TYR A 122 13.06 3.43 3.14
CA TYR A 122 12.37 2.29 3.76
C TYR A 122 11.66 2.75 5.04
N LEU A 123 10.32 2.67 5.05
CA LEU A 123 9.47 3.07 6.18
C LEU A 123 8.80 1.86 6.84
N PHE A 124 8.46 2.02 8.11
CA PHE A 124 7.66 1.05 8.88
C PHE A 124 6.32 1.68 9.24
N TYR A 125 5.24 0.94 9.01
CA TYR A 125 3.89 1.37 9.40
C TYR A 125 3.82 1.70 10.89
N GLU A 126 4.55 0.95 11.71
CA GLU A 126 4.56 1.10 13.15
C GLU A 126 5.26 2.37 13.61
N ASP A 127 6.34 2.78 12.94
CA ASP A 127 7.00 4.06 13.21
C ASP A 127 6.09 5.23 12.80
N MET A 128 5.42 5.11 11.64
CA MET A 128 4.43 6.10 11.18
C MET A 128 3.29 6.25 12.18
N LYS A 129 2.83 5.15 12.78
CA LYS A 129 1.77 5.20 13.80
C LYS A 129 2.26 5.76 15.13
N LYS A 130 3.50 5.48 15.51
CA LYS A 130 4.08 5.89 16.79
C LYS A 130 4.48 7.36 16.82
N ASN A 131 5.07 7.86 15.74
CA ASN A 131 5.49 9.26 15.62
C ASN A 131 5.27 9.78 14.19
N PRO A 132 4.02 10.09 13.81
CA PRO A 132 3.71 10.45 12.43
C PRO A 132 4.48 11.69 11.95
N LYS A 133 4.61 12.73 12.78
CA LYS A 133 5.32 13.96 12.38
C LYS A 133 6.78 13.70 12.02
N HIS A 134 7.46 12.84 12.77
CA HIS A 134 8.84 12.44 12.47
C HIS A 134 8.96 11.69 11.13
N GLU A 135 8.06 10.76 10.85
CA GLU A 135 8.08 10.03 9.58
C GLU A 135 7.69 10.93 8.39
N VAL A 136 6.80 11.91 8.59
CA VAL A 136 6.54 12.96 7.58
C VAL A 136 7.80 13.77 7.30
N GLN A 137 8.56 14.17 8.32
CA GLN A 137 9.81 14.90 8.14
C GLN A 137 10.82 14.10 7.31
N LYS A 138 11.02 12.81 7.62
CA LYS A 138 11.87 11.91 6.83
C LYS A 138 11.43 11.82 5.36
N LEU A 139 10.12 11.75 5.11
CA LEU A 139 9.57 11.76 3.76
C LEU A 139 9.84 13.08 3.04
N THR A 140 9.64 14.23 3.70
CA THR A 140 9.90 15.54 3.09
C THR A 140 11.38 15.74 2.74
N GLU A 141 12.29 15.24 3.57
CA GLU A 141 13.73 15.25 3.28
C GLU A 141 14.06 14.38 2.07
N PHE A 142 13.50 13.17 1.98
CA PHE A 142 13.73 12.26 0.85
C PHE A 142 13.18 12.78 -0.48
N ILE A 143 12.01 13.44 -0.44
CA ILE A 143 11.33 14.08 -1.58
C ILE A 143 11.94 15.47 -1.89
N GLU A 144 12.84 15.96 -1.03
CA GLU A 144 13.51 17.26 -1.16
C GLU A 144 12.55 18.46 -1.15
N LYS A 145 11.45 18.36 -0.39
CA LYS A 145 10.46 19.42 -0.19
C LYS A 145 10.65 20.09 1.16
N LYS A 146 10.93 21.40 1.16
CA LYS A 146 11.01 22.20 2.39
C LYS A 146 9.63 22.70 2.77
N LEU A 147 9.06 22.14 3.84
CA LEU A 147 7.77 22.53 4.39
C LEU A 147 7.96 23.13 5.78
N ASP A 148 7.16 24.14 6.12
CA ASP A 148 7.18 24.70 7.48
C ASP A 148 6.40 23.81 8.46
N ASP A 149 6.60 24.07 9.76
CA ASP A 149 6.04 23.24 10.83
C ASP A 149 4.50 23.21 10.83
N LYS A 150 3.84 24.29 10.38
CA LYS A 150 2.37 24.35 10.28
C LYS A 150 1.88 23.46 9.15
N VAL A 151 2.58 23.44 8.02
CA VAL A 151 2.27 22.54 6.91
C VAL A 151 2.49 21.08 7.33
N LEU A 152 3.57 20.77 8.04
CA LEU A 152 3.80 19.43 8.58
C LEU A 152 2.67 18.98 9.52
N ASP A 153 2.25 19.85 10.44
CA ASP A 153 1.13 19.56 11.35
C ASP A 153 -0.19 19.35 10.60
N LYS A 154 -0.42 20.15 9.55
CA LYS A 154 -1.56 19.98 8.65
C LYS A 154 -1.54 18.61 7.97
N ILE A 155 -0.40 18.19 7.42
CA ILE A 155 -0.26 16.88 6.75
C ILE A 155 -0.54 15.75 7.75
N VAL A 156 0.02 15.82 8.97
CA VAL A 156 -0.22 14.82 10.02
C VAL A 156 -1.71 14.73 10.37
N HIS A 157 -2.41 15.86 10.47
CA HIS A 157 -3.85 15.87 10.74
C HIS A 157 -4.65 15.21 9.61
N TYR A 158 -4.47 15.65 8.36
CA TYR A 158 -5.27 15.18 7.22
C TYR A 158 -4.97 13.73 6.82
N THR A 159 -3.79 13.23 7.16
CA THR A 159 -3.42 11.81 6.97
C THR A 159 -3.66 10.94 8.19
N SER A 160 -4.26 11.48 9.26
CA SER A 160 -4.66 10.66 10.40
C SER A 160 -5.75 9.64 9.99
N PHE A 161 -5.76 8.48 10.64
CA PHE A 161 -6.68 7.40 10.28
C PHE A 161 -8.14 7.83 10.33
N ASP A 162 -8.56 8.56 11.38
CA ASP A 162 -9.95 8.97 11.55
C ASP A 162 -10.39 9.97 10.49
N VAL A 163 -9.50 10.88 10.07
CA VAL A 163 -9.78 11.84 8.99
C VAL A 163 -9.83 11.12 7.64
N MET A 164 -8.85 10.28 7.32
CA MET A 164 -8.83 9.52 6.06
C MET A 164 -10.01 8.56 5.94
N LYS A 165 -10.46 7.96 7.05
CA LYS A 165 -11.63 7.08 7.07
C LYS A 165 -12.92 7.79 6.64
N GLN A 166 -13.05 9.07 6.95
CA GLN A 166 -14.20 9.89 6.57
C GLN A 166 -14.05 10.53 5.19
N ASN A 167 -12.84 10.50 4.59
CA ASN A 167 -12.58 11.10 3.29
C ASN A 167 -12.98 10.14 2.13
N PRO A 168 -14.03 10.44 1.34
CA PRO A 168 -14.46 9.58 0.22
C PRO A 168 -13.40 9.47 -0.89
N MET A 169 -12.45 10.40 -0.95
CA MET A 169 -11.35 10.35 -1.91
C MET A 169 -10.19 9.46 -1.46
N ALA A 170 -10.18 9.01 -0.20
CA ALA A 170 -9.12 8.16 0.36
C ALA A 170 -9.62 6.82 0.93
N ASN A 171 -10.91 6.68 1.24
CA ASN A 171 -11.45 5.51 1.95
C ASN A 171 -11.98 4.39 1.03
N TYR A 172 -11.85 4.53 -0.29
CA TYR A 172 -12.30 3.59 -1.33
C TYR A 172 -13.82 3.46 -1.50
N SER A 173 -14.64 4.31 -0.87
CA SER A 173 -16.12 4.22 -0.99
C SER A 173 -16.67 4.51 -2.40
N SER A 174 -15.85 5.05 -3.30
CA SER A 174 -16.21 5.29 -4.71
C SER A 174 -16.06 4.04 -5.59
N ILE A 175 -15.47 2.97 -5.07
CA ILE A 175 -15.34 1.70 -5.78
C ILE A 175 -16.70 0.96 -5.75
N PRO A 176 -17.16 0.39 -6.87
CA PRO A 176 -18.42 -0.35 -6.91
C PRO A 176 -18.50 -1.47 -5.87
N ALA A 177 -19.69 -1.73 -5.32
CA ALA A 177 -19.87 -2.70 -4.24
C ALA A 177 -19.62 -4.15 -4.70
N GLU A 178 -19.82 -4.44 -5.98
CA GLU A 178 -19.46 -5.71 -6.62
C GLU A 178 -17.96 -5.98 -6.46
N ILE A 179 -17.16 -4.92 -6.49
CA ILE A 179 -15.71 -4.96 -6.40
C ILE A 179 -15.23 -5.01 -4.94
N MET A 180 -15.76 -4.10 -4.12
CA MET A 180 -15.37 -3.93 -2.73
C MET A 180 -16.61 -3.68 -1.87
N ASP A 181 -17.10 -4.73 -1.23
CA ASP A 181 -18.25 -4.61 -0.32
C ASP A 181 -17.81 -4.14 1.07
N HIS A 182 -17.96 -2.83 1.30
CA HIS A 182 -17.64 -2.19 2.57
C HIS A 182 -18.58 -2.60 3.72
N SER A 183 -19.73 -3.22 3.44
CA SER A 183 -20.65 -3.73 4.46
C SER A 183 -20.12 -5.00 5.13
N ILE A 184 -19.33 -5.81 4.40
CA ILE A 184 -18.63 -6.98 4.95
C ILE A 184 -17.44 -6.54 5.78
N SER A 185 -16.58 -5.70 5.21
CA SER A 185 -15.46 -5.09 5.94
C SER A 185 -15.04 -3.79 5.27
N PRO A 186 -15.06 -2.65 5.98
CA PRO A 186 -14.63 -1.40 5.38
C PRO A 186 -13.12 -1.42 5.12
N PHE A 187 -12.70 -0.85 3.98
CA PHE A 187 -11.28 -0.71 3.63
C PHE A 187 -10.46 -0.06 4.76
N MET A 188 -10.96 1.06 5.30
CA MET A 188 -10.44 1.74 6.49
C MET A 188 -10.96 1.07 7.78
N ARG A 189 -10.45 -0.13 8.05
CA ARG A 189 -10.97 -1.04 9.10
C ARG A 189 -10.72 -0.53 10.54
N LYS A 190 -9.46 -0.48 10.97
CA LYS A 190 -9.05 -0.08 12.34
C LYS A 190 -7.81 0.82 12.41
N GLY A 191 -6.86 0.69 11.48
CA GLY A 191 -5.65 1.54 11.47
C GLY A 191 -4.80 1.45 12.73
N ALA A 192 -4.72 0.26 13.37
CA ALA A 192 -4.08 0.06 14.66
C ALA A 192 -3.02 -1.04 14.61
N VAL A 193 -1.89 -0.82 15.29
CA VAL A 193 -0.83 -1.81 15.49
C VAL A 193 -1.26 -2.75 16.62
N GLY A 194 -0.87 -4.03 16.54
CA GLY A 194 -1.18 -5.03 17.56
C GLY A 194 -2.58 -5.66 17.48
N ASP A 195 -3.44 -5.25 16.53
CA ASP A 195 -4.80 -5.84 16.39
C ASP A 195 -4.77 -7.34 16.03
N TRP A 196 -3.65 -7.85 15.51
CA TRP A 196 -3.42 -9.27 15.24
C TRP A 196 -3.63 -10.15 16.48
N LYS A 197 -3.36 -9.64 17.69
CA LYS A 197 -3.56 -10.36 18.96
C LYS A 197 -5.00 -10.79 19.23
N LYS A 198 -5.97 -10.12 18.60
CA LYS A 198 -7.39 -10.48 18.71
C LYS A 198 -7.78 -11.63 17.77
N HIS A 199 -6.89 -12.02 16.86
CA HIS A 199 -7.17 -12.98 15.79
C HIS A 199 -6.30 -14.24 15.91
N PHE A 200 -5.06 -14.10 16.38
CA PHE A 200 -4.15 -15.24 16.56
C PHE A 200 -4.46 -15.97 17.86
N THR A 201 -4.68 -17.28 17.76
CA THR A 201 -4.60 -18.15 18.93
C THR A 201 -3.14 -18.31 19.38
N VAL A 202 -2.92 -18.73 20.62
CA VAL A 202 -1.57 -18.98 21.15
C VAL A 202 -0.81 -19.98 20.26
N ALA A 203 -1.45 -21.10 19.91
CA ALA A 203 -0.85 -22.13 19.06
C ALA A 203 -0.51 -21.63 17.63
N GLN A 204 -1.35 -20.76 17.05
CA GLN A 204 -1.04 -20.13 15.77
C GLN A 204 0.14 -19.17 15.88
N ASN A 205 0.21 -18.39 16.98
CA ASN A 205 1.30 -17.46 17.22
C ASN A 205 2.64 -18.19 17.41
N GLU A 206 2.68 -19.25 18.23
CA GLU A 206 3.90 -20.04 18.43
C GLU A 206 4.41 -20.65 17.12
N ARG A 207 3.51 -21.22 16.31
CA ARG A 207 3.85 -21.76 15.00
C ARG A 207 4.35 -20.67 14.04
N PHE A 208 3.72 -19.50 14.05
CA PHE A 208 4.14 -18.38 13.22
C PHE A 208 5.52 -17.87 13.65
N ASP A 209 5.77 -17.71 14.95
CA ASP A 209 7.06 -17.24 15.48
C ASP A 209 8.21 -18.19 15.12
N GLU A 210 7.99 -19.51 15.16
CA GLU A 210 8.99 -20.50 14.73
C GLU A 210 9.32 -20.40 13.23
N ASP A 211 8.30 -20.25 12.38
CA ASP A 211 8.47 -20.11 10.94
C ASP A 211 9.13 -18.78 10.58
N TYR A 212 8.69 -17.69 11.22
CA TYR A 212 9.23 -16.33 11.07
C TYR A 212 10.72 -16.29 11.41
N LYS A 213 11.13 -16.86 12.56
CA LYS A 213 12.54 -16.92 12.98
C LYS A 213 13.41 -17.61 11.93
N LYS A 214 12.94 -18.70 11.32
CA LYS A 214 13.68 -19.41 10.28
C LYS A 214 13.80 -18.58 9.00
N LYS A 215 12.71 -17.94 8.58
CA LYS A 215 12.64 -17.18 7.31
C LYS A 215 13.34 -15.82 7.35
N MET A 216 13.51 -15.25 8.54
CA MET A 216 14.11 -13.94 8.76
C MET A 216 15.53 -14.02 9.37
N ALA A 217 16.10 -15.23 9.50
CA ALA A 217 17.41 -15.43 10.13
C ALA A 217 18.58 -14.79 9.36
N ASP A 218 18.40 -14.57 8.05
CA ASP A 218 19.40 -14.06 7.12
C ASP A 218 19.39 -12.53 6.97
N THR A 219 18.49 -11.83 7.67
CA THR A 219 18.34 -10.38 7.55
C THR A 219 18.52 -9.65 8.88
N ARG A 220 18.99 -8.39 8.79
CA ARG A 220 19.02 -7.46 9.93
C ARG A 220 17.72 -6.67 10.08
N LEU A 221 16.75 -6.90 9.20
CA LEU A 221 15.44 -6.27 9.25
C LEU A 221 14.66 -6.70 10.50
N THR A 222 14.33 -5.75 11.34
CA THR A 222 13.54 -5.97 12.56
C THR A 222 12.20 -5.23 12.48
N PHE A 223 11.13 -5.90 12.91
CA PHE A 223 9.79 -5.32 12.93
C PHE A 223 9.28 -5.16 14.36
N HIS A 224 8.47 -4.13 14.58
CA HIS A 224 7.78 -3.90 15.85
C HIS A 224 6.30 -4.24 15.71
N PHE A 225 5.90 -5.50 15.89
CA PHE A 225 4.51 -5.93 15.69
C PHE A 225 3.51 -5.45 16.76
N GLN A 226 3.97 -4.69 17.75
CA GLN A 226 3.18 -4.15 18.84
C GLN A 226 3.88 -2.95 19.50
N PHE A 227 3.09 -2.05 20.06
CA PHE A 227 3.48 -1.08 21.06
C PHE A 227 2.24 -0.65 21.86
#